data_AF-A0AA47MMV6-F1
#
_entry.id   AF-A0AA47MMV6-F1
#
_cell.length_a   1.000
_cell.length_b   1.000
_cell.length_c   1.000
_cell.angle_alpha   90.00
_cell.angle_beta   90.00
_cell.angle_gamma   90.00
#
_symmetry.space_group_name_H-M   'P 1'
#
loop_
_entity.id
_entity.type
_entity.pdbx_description
1 polymer ?
#
loop_
_entity_poly.entity_id
_entity_poly.type
_entity_poly.pdbx_seq_one_letter_code
_entity_poly.pdbx_strand_id
1 'polypeptide(L)'
;MIKAFEQFPDLWLGCFGHNLNLAISKALKIQRVETAVRACRHLVQGFSRSWKRKRGLTEKQAALNLPQKALIHDVVTRWGSTYKMLERFLSQQQAVCATLAAERGVWHLMPKDADIAVMEQLYQLLEPLSKFTDALGSET
;
A
#
# COMPACT_ATOMS: atom_id res chain seq x y z
N MET A 1 -28.30 14.97 -12.69
CA MET A 1 -27.17 14.83 -13.64
C MET A 1 -27.65 14.84 -15.08
N ILE A 2 -28.57 13.97 -15.51
CA ILE A 2 -29.03 13.83 -16.91
C ILE A 2 -29.48 15.16 -17.58
N LYS A 3 -30.33 15.97 -16.93
CA LYS A 3 -30.78 17.28 -17.46
C LYS A 3 -29.67 18.32 -17.70
N ALA A 4 -28.55 18.23 -16.98
CA ALA A 4 -27.42 19.14 -17.17
C ALA A 4 -26.56 18.75 -18.38
N PHE A 5 -26.52 17.45 -18.72
CA PHE A 5 -25.84 16.95 -19.91
C PHE A 5 -26.60 17.24 -21.21
N GLU A 6 -27.93 17.36 -21.15
CA GLU A 6 -28.76 17.78 -22.30
C GLU A 6 -28.47 19.22 -22.75
N GLN A 7 -27.99 20.08 -21.83
CA GLN A 7 -27.67 21.48 -22.13
C GLN A 7 -26.24 21.69 -22.67
N PHE A 8 -25.36 20.69 -22.54
CA PHE A 8 -23.96 20.78 -22.95
C PHE A 8 -23.50 19.48 -23.63
N PRO A 9 -23.95 19.21 -24.87
CA PRO A 9 -23.66 17.96 -25.57
C PRO A 9 -22.16 17.75 -25.87
N ASP A 10 -21.37 18.82 -25.91
CA ASP A 10 -19.92 18.76 -26.12
C ASP A 10 -19.12 18.60 -24.82
N LEU A 11 -19.78 18.61 -23.66
CA LEU A 11 -19.12 18.51 -22.36
C LEU A 11 -18.78 17.05 -22.04
N TRP A 12 -17.57 16.63 -22.44
CA TRP A 12 -17.02 15.34 -22.02
C TRP A 12 -16.52 15.42 -20.57
N LEU A 13 -17.35 14.95 -19.63
CA LEU A 13 -16.89 14.70 -18.26
C LEU A 13 -16.16 13.36 -18.24
N GLY A 14 -14.83 13.42 -18.18
CA GLY A 14 -14.01 12.22 -18.00
C GLY A 14 -14.46 11.42 -16.79
N CYS A 15 -14.36 10.08 -16.87
CA CYS A 15 -14.83 9.19 -15.81
C CYS A 15 -14.24 9.61 -14.44
N PHE A 16 -15.11 9.83 -13.45
CA PHE A 16 -14.70 10.22 -12.09
C PHE A 16 -13.61 9.29 -11.54
N GLY A 17 -13.78 7.97 -11.72
CA GLY A 17 -12.80 6.97 -11.33
C GLY A 17 -11.44 7.15 -12.02
N HIS A 18 -11.43 7.54 -13.31
CA HIS A 18 -10.20 7.81 -14.04
C HIS A 18 -9.48 9.06 -13.51
N ASN A 19 -10.23 10.15 -13.26
CA ASN A 19 -9.68 11.37 -12.68
C ASN A 19 -9.13 11.15 -11.26
N LEU A 20 -9.85 10.39 -10.44
CA LEU A 20 -9.40 9.98 -9.11
C LEU A 20 -8.12 9.14 -9.19
N ASN A 21 -8.06 8.15 -10.08
CA ASN A 21 -6.87 7.33 -10.31
C ASN A 21 -5.66 8.18 -10.73
N LEU A 22 -5.86 9.19 -11.60
CA LEU A 22 -4.82 10.12 -12.01
C LEU A 22 -4.33 10.98 -10.84
N ALA A 23 -5.24 11.52 -10.03
CA ALA A 23 -4.92 12.33 -8.86
C ALA A 23 -4.09 11.53 -7.83
N ILE A 24 -4.53 10.32 -7.48
CA ILE A 24 -3.82 9.44 -6.55
C ILE A 24 -2.44 9.07 -7.12
N SER A 25 -2.37 8.74 -8.41
CA SER A 25 -1.09 8.40 -9.07
C SER A 25 -0.09 9.56 -9.03
N LYS A 26 -0.57 10.81 -9.14
CA LYS A 26 0.28 12.00 -8.96
C LYS A 26 0.70 12.18 -7.50
N ALA A 27 -0.21 11.98 -6.55
CA ALA A 27 0.11 12.08 -5.12
C ALA A 27 1.17 11.05 -4.68
N LEU A 28 1.11 9.81 -5.20
CA LEU A 28 2.12 8.78 -4.93
C LEU A 28 3.52 9.11 -5.48
N LYS A 29 3.62 10.05 -6.44
CA LYS A 29 4.88 10.56 -6.99
C LYS A 29 5.44 11.78 -6.25
N ILE A 30 4.77 12.28 -5.21
CA ILE A 30 5.33 13.30 -4.34
C ILE A 30 6.57 12.71 -3.67
N GLN A 31 7.72 13.39 -3.75
CA GLN A 31 9.02 12.86 -3.34
C GLN A 31 9.03 12.19 -1.96
N ARG A 32 8.39 12.81 -0.95
CA ARG A 32 8.32 12.26 0.41
C ARG A 32 7.53 10.94 0.46
N VAL A 33 6.40 10.89 -0.25
CA VAL A 33 5.53 9.71 -0.36
C VAL A 33 6.23 8.61 -1.15
N GLU A 34 6.79 8.95 -2.31
CA GLU A 34 7.48 7.99 -3.15
C GLU A 34 8.65 7.33 -2.41
N THR A 35 9.41 8.11 -1.64
CA THR A 35 10.52 7.61 -0.83
C THR A 35 10.04 6.61 0.21
N ALA A 36 8.96 6.92 0.94
CA ALA A 36 8.38 6.02 1.92
C ALA A 36 7.88 4.72 1.26
N VAL A 37 7.09 4.83 0.18
CA VAL A 37 6.59 3.64 -0.54
C VAL A 37 7.74 2.78 -1.07
N ARG A 38 8.81 3.40 -1.59
CA ARG A 38 10.00 2.69 -2.05
C ARG A 38 10.71 1.95 -0.92
N ALA A 39 10.78 2.52 0.29
CA ALA A 39 11.30 1.84 1.47
C ALA A 39 10.48 0.59 1.82
N CYS A 40 9.14 0.68 1.77
CA CYS A 40 8.27 -0.49 1.94
C CYS A 40 8.54 -1.56 0.87
N ARG A 41 8.65 -1.18 -0.41
CA ARG A 41 8.98 -2.12 -1.51
C ARG A 41 10.32 -2.81 -1.27
N HIS A 42 11.34 -2.07 -0.82
CA HIS A 42 12.65 -2.61 -0.53
C HIS A 42 12.60 -3.65 0.60
N LEU A 43 11.85 -3.37 1.67
CA LEU A 43 11.59 -4.34 2.75
C LEU A 43 10.93 -5.61 2.20
N VAL A 44 9.81 -5.46 1.47
CA VAL A 44 9.06 -6.60 0.91
C VAL A 44 9.95 -7.42 -0.03
N GLN A 45 10.73 -6.77 -0.88
CA GLN A 45 11.70 -7.41 -1.76
C GLN A 45 12.72 -8.21 -0.98
N GLY A 46 13.25 -7.64 0.11
CA GLY A 46 14.09 -8.34 1.05
C GLY A 46 13.45 -9.67 1.46
N PHE A 47 12.28 -9.64 2.08
CA PHE A 47 11.60 -10.86 2.57
C PHE A 47 11.32 -11.85 1.43
N SER A 48 10.92 -11.38 0.26
CA SER A 48 10.62 -12.25 -0.88
C SER A 48 11.82 -13.06 -1.38
N ARG A 49 13.05 -12.55 -1.18
CA ARG A 49 14.31 -13.14 -1.65
C ARG A 49 14.97 -14.11 -0.67
N SER A 50 14.48 -14.19 0.57
CA SER A 50 15.07 -15.07 1.60
C SER A 50 14.06 -16.04 2.16
N TRP A 51 14.27 -17.33 1.91
CA TRP A 51 13.51 -18.41 2.55
C TRP A 51 13.52 -18.29 4.08
N LYS A 52 14.70 -18.02 4.65
CA LYS A 52 14.89 -17.88 6.10
C LYS A 52 14.00 -16.78 6.67
N ARG A 53 13.88 -15.63 5.99
CA ARG A 53 13.04 -14.51 6.45
C ARG A 53 11.55 -14.77 6.26
N LYS A 54 11.15 -15.47 5.20
CA LYS A 54 9.76 -15.91 5.06
C LYS A 54 9.35 -16.84 6.20
N ARG A 55 10.19 -17.84 6.49
CA ARG A 55 9.95 -18.77 7.61
C ARG A 55 9.95 -18.05 8.95
N GLY A 56 10.94 -17.19 9.19
CA GLY A 56 11.03 -16.39 10.41
C GLY A 56 9.84 -15.46 10.59
N LEU A 57 9.29 -14.91 9.50
CA LEU A 57 8.06 -14.10 9.57
C LEU A 57 6.88 -14.94 10.05
N THR A 58 6.67 -16.13 9.47
CA THR A 58 5.59 -17.04 9.88
C THR A 58 5.73 -17.48 11.35
N GLU A 59 6.95 -17.78 11.79
CA GLU A 59 7.22 -18.13 13.19
C GLU A 59 6.93 -16.96 14.14
N LYS A 60 7.33 -15.73 13.80
CA LYS A 60 7.03 -14.54 14.61
C LYS A 60 5.55 -14.18 14.58
N GLN A 61 4.85 -14.38 13.46
CA GLN A 61 3.41 -14.22 13.37
C GLN A 61 2.69 -15.17 14.32
N ALA A 62 3.06 -16.46 14.32
CA ALA A 62 2.51 -17.44 15.24
C ALA A 62 2.78 -17.08 16.71
N ALA A 63 4.02 -16.68 17.05
CA ALA A 63 4.38 -16.29 18.41
C ALA A 63 3.64 -15.05 18.92
N LEU A 64 3.27 -14.12 18.02
CA LEU A 64 2.53 -12.91 18.34
C LEU A 64 1.00 -13.06 18.19
N ASN A 65 0.51 -14.28 17.92
CA ASN A 65 -0.91 -14.54 17.62
C ASN A 65 -1.47 -13.68 16.47
N LEU A 66 -0.62 -13.33 15.50
CA LEU A 66 -1.01 -12.59 14.31
C LEU A 66 -1.40 -13.55 13.18
N PRO A 67 -2.33 -13.16 12.29
CA PRO A 67 -2.63 -13.92 11.09
C PRO A 67 -1.37 -14.14 10.25
N GLN A 68 -1.09 -15.39 9.89
CA GLN A 68 0.07 -15.75 9.09
C GLN A 68 -0.14 -15.30 7.64
N LYS A 69 0.34 -14.11 7.31
CA LYS A 69 0.17 -13.51 5.98
C LYS A 69 1.52 -13.15 5.40
N ALA A 70 1.77 -13.61 4.17
CA ALA A 70 2.96 -13.19 3.43
C ALA A 70 2.89 -11.68 3.11
N LEU A 71 4.05 -11.03 3.09
CA LEU A 71 4.19 -9.69 2.53
C LEU A 71 3.93 -9.74 1.03
N ILE A 72 3.29 -8.71 0.50
CA ILE A 72 2.89 -8.62 -0.90
C ILE A 72 3.56 -7.44 -1.59
N HIS A 73 3.92 -7.61 -2.85
CA HIS A 73 4.43 -6.53 -3.70
C HIS A 73 3.27 -5.72 -4.26
N ASP A 74 3.50 -4.43 -4.46
CA ASP A 74 2.60 -3.61 -5.26
C ASP A 74 2.93 -3.68 -6.76
N VAL A 75 2.00 -3.21 -7.56
CA VAL A 75 2.14 -2.92 -8.98
C VAL A 75 2.23 -1.41 -9.10
N VAL A 76 3.41 -0.90 -9.46
CA VAL A 76 3.74 0.54 -9.44
C VAL A 76 2.73 1.41 -10.20
N THR A 77 2.08 0.87 -11.23
CA THR A 77 1.08 1.59 -12.05
C THR A 77 -0.34 1.57 -11.48
N ARG A 78 -0.61 0.85 -10.38
CA ARG A 78 -1.94 0.66 -9.79
C ARG A 78 -1.94 0.99 -8.31
N TRP A 79 -2.42 2.18 -7.94
CA TRP A 79 -2.43 2.65 -6.54
C TRP A 79 -3.13 1.68 -5.58
N GLY A 80 -4.19 0.97 -6.01
CA GLY A 80 -4.89 0.01 -5.17
C GLY A 80 -3.99 -1.15 -4.70
N SER A 81 -2.97 -1.51 -5.48
CA SER A 81 -1.98 -2.50 -5.05
C SER A 81 -0.95 -1.91 -4.07
N THR A 82 -0.61 -0.63 -4.20
CA THR A 82 0.21 0.10 -3.23
C THR A 82 -0.51 0.19 -1.89
N TYR A 83 -1.80 0.53 -1.89
CA TYR A 83 -2.65 0.52 -0.71
C TYR A 83 -2.62 -0.86 0.00
N LYS A 84 -2.86 -1.95 -0.73
CA LYS A 84 -2.83 -3.31 -0.18
C LYS A 84 -1.45 -3.70 0.39
N MET A 85 -0.37 -3.28 -0.25
CA MET A 85 0.99 -3.50 0.25
C MET A 85 1.21 -2.78 1.59
N LEU A 86 0.79 -1.52 1.70
CA LEU A 86 0.91 -0.74 2.94
C LEU A 86 0.06 -1.35 4.06
N GLU A 87 -1.19 -1.70 3.77
CA GLU A 87 -2.08 -2.40 4.71
C GLU A 87 -1.45 -3.71 5.22
N ARG A 88 -0.87 -4.51 4.32
CA ARG A 88 -0.18 -5.76 4.69
C ARG A 88 1.04 -5.48 5.56
N PHE A 89 1.86 -4.49 5.23
CA PHE A 89 3.04 -4.16 6.01
C PHE A 89 2.66 -3.66 7.42
N LEU A 90 1.76 -2.67 7.51
CA LEU A 90 1.35 -2.08 8.79
C LEU A 90 0.71 -3.13 9.72
N SER A 91 -0.17 -3.99 9.18
CA SER A 91 -0.77 -5.09 9.96
C SER A 91 0.20 -6.17 10.43
N GLN A 92 1.42 -6.21 9.88
CA GLN A 92 2.45 -7.21 10.19
C GLN A 92 3.75 -6.60 10.74
N GLN A 93 3.76 -5.29 11.01
CA GLN A 93 4.95 -4.53 11.35
C GLN A 93 5.69 -5.09 12.57
N GLN A 94 4.95 -5.53 13.60
CA GLN A 94 5.54 -6.14 14.80
C GLN A 94 6.27 -7.45 14.49
N ALA A 95 5.66 -8.34 13.70
CA ALA A 95 6.29 -9.60 13.30
C ALA A 95 7.51 -9.35 12.40
N VAL A 96 7.39 -8.42 11.45
CA VAL A 96 8.50 -8.00 10.57
C VAL A 96 9.68 -7.46 11.37
N CYS A 97 9.42 -6.56 12.32
CA CYS A 97 10.42 -6.00 13.24
C CYS A 97 11.11 -7.13 14.03
N ALA A 98 10.34 -8.03 14.64
CA ALA A 98 10.88 -9.17 15.39
C ALA A 98 11.71 -10.13 14.52
N THR A 99 11.33 -10.33 13.26
CA THR A 99 12.11 -11.15 12.31
C THR A 99 13.44 -10.48 11.96
N LEU A 100 13.43 -9.17 11.67
CA LEU A 100 14.66 -8.44 11.33
C LEU A 100 15.60 -8.29 12.52
N ALA A 101 15.07 -8.10 13.74
CA ALA A 101 15.86 -8.05 14.96
C ALA A 101 16.59 -9.38 15.27
N ALA A 102 16.02 -10.51 14.85
CA ALA A 102 16.59 -11.84 15.04
C ALA A 102 17.69 -12.21 14.03
N GLU A 103 17.85 -11.45 12.93
CA GLU A 103 18.86 -11.71 11.90
C GLU A 103 19.90 -10.58 11.88
N ARG A 104 21.16 -10.93 12.10
CA ARG A 104 22.25 -9.94 12.11
C ARG A 104 22.43 -9.31 10.73
N GLY A 105 22.61 -7.99 10.69
CA GLY A 105 22.98 -7.25 9.48
C GLY A 105 21.83 -6.91 8.53
N VAL A 106 20.58 -7.29 8.82
CA VAL A 106 19.43 -7.00 7.93
C VAL A 106 18.50 -5.89 8.42
N TRP A 107 18.82 -5.25 9.56
CA TRP A 107 18.01 -4.16 10.10
C TRP A 107 17.85 -2.97 9.15
N HIS A 108 18.83 -2.75 8.26
CA HIS A 108 18.78 -1.72 7.21
C HIS A 108 17.59 -1.88 6.24
N LEU A 109 16.92 -3.04 6.24
CA LEU A 109 15.69 -3.25 5.46
C LEU A 109 14.47 -2.60 6.11
N MET A 110 14.50 -2.34 7.42
CA MET A 110 13.39 -1.70 8.14
C MET A 110 13.28 -0.24 7.69
N PRO A 111 12.10 0.22 7.22
CA PRO A 111 11.87 1.63 6.97
C PRO A 111 12.10 2.45 8.24
N LYS A 112 12.55 3.69 8.07
CA LYS A 112 12.73 4.61 9.20
C LYS A 112 11.36 4.99 9.77
N ASP A 113 11.29 5.33 11.05
CA ASP A 113 10.03 5.73 11.71
C ASP A 113 9.32 6.88 10.98
N ALA A 114 10.09 7.84 10.47
CA ALA A 114 9.55 8.94 9.67
C ALA A 114 8.86 8.44 8.38
N ASP A 115 9.40 7.40 7.74
CA ASP A 115 8.81 6.80 6.53
C ASP A 115 7.57 5.98 6.88
N ILE A 116 7.60 5.26 8.01
CA ILE A 116 6.43 4.53 8.55
C ILE A 116 5.28 5.51 8.83
N ALA A 117 5.55 6.64 9.48
CA ALA A 117 4.54 7.66 9.74
C ALA A 117 3.89 8.19 8.44
N VAL A 118 4.67 8.35 7.36
CA VAL A 118 4.14 8.72 6.04
C VAL A 118 3.30 7.60 5.44
N MET A 119 3.70 6.34 5.59
CA MET A 119 2.92 5.19 5.14
C MET A 119 1.59 5.09 5.86
N GLU A 120 1.56 5.34 7.17
CA GLU A 120 0.34 5.35 7.98
C GLU A 120 -0.61 6.47 7.53
N GLN A 121 -0.10 7.69 7.35
CA GLN A 121 -0.90 8.81 6.83
C GLN A 121 -1.46 8.51 5.43
N LEU A 122 -0.62 7.95 4.56
CA LEU A 122 -1.05 7.58 3.22
C LEU A 122 -2.11 6.47 3.25
N TYR A 123 -1.95 5.46 4.12
CA TYR A 123 -2.92 4.39 4.30
C TYR A 123 -4.28 4.95 4.73
N GLN A 124 -4.31 5.82 5.73
CA GLN A 124 -5.53 6.47 6.23
C GLN A 124 -6.22 7.31 5.15
N LEU A 125 -5.46 7.97 4.28
CA LEU A 125 -6.02 8.76 3.18
C LEU A 125 -6.55 7.88 2.04
N LEU A 126 -5.89 6.76 1.74
CA LEU A 126 -6.28 5.85 0.66
C LEU A 126 -7.42 4.89 1.04
N GLU A 127 -7.59 4.56 2.32
CA GLU A 127 -8.65 3.65 2.79
C GLU A 127 -10.07 4.07 2.34
N PRO A 128 -10.55 5.30 2.60
CA PRO A 128 -11.88 5.71 2.16
C PRO A 128 -11.99 5.75 0.64
N LEU A 129 -10.90 6.08 -0.06
CA LEU A 129 -10.86 6.10 -1.52
C LEU A 129 -10.96 4.68 -2.11
N SER A 130 -10.32 3.68 -1.48
CA SER A 130 -10.44 2.27 -1.87
C SER A 130 -11.87 1.78 -1.72
N LYS A 131 -12.48 2.02 -0.55
CA LYS A 131 -13.89 1.64 -0.30
C LYS A 131 -14.84 2.30 -1.30
N PHE A 132 -14.61 3.58 -1.60
CA PHE A 132 -15.40 4.31 -2.59
C PHE A 132 -15.24 3.74 -4.00
N THR A 133 -14.02 3.43 -4.43
CA THR A 133 -13.80 2.83 -5.76
C THR A 133 -14.34 1.41 -5.86
N ASP A 134 -14.30 0.63 -4.78
CA ASP A 134 -14.87 -0.72 -4.74
C ASP A 134 -16.40 -0.65 -4.84
N ALA A 135 -17.04 0.31 -4.16
CA ALA A 135 -18.48 0.55 -4.28
C ALA A 135 -18.89 0.93 -5.71
N LEU A 136 -18.18 1.87 -6.33
CA LEU A 136 -18.42 2.25 -7.74
C LEU A 136 -18.21 1.08 -8.72
N GLY A 137 -17.28 0.17 -8.43
CA GLY A 137 -17.03 -1.00 -9.26
C GLY A 137 -18.05 -2.13 -9.08
N SER A 138 -18.86 -2.09 -8.01
CA SER A 138 -19.89 -3.09 -7.70
C SER A 138 -21.27 -2.75 -8.26
N GLU A 139 -21.47 -1.53 -8.78
CA GLU A 139 -22.67 -1.13 -9.52
C GLU A 139 -22.55 -1.57 -10.99
N THR A 140 -22.65 -2.88 -11.24
CA THR A 140 -22.85 -3.48 -12.57
C THR A 140 -23.94 -4.52 -12.51
#